data_AF-C1LGI2-F1
#
_entry.id   AF-C1LGI2-F1
#
_cell.length_a   1.000
_cell.length_b   1.000
_cell.length_c   1.000
_cell.angle_alpha   90.00
_cell.angle_beta   90.00
_cell.angle_gamma   90.00
#
_symmetry.space_group_name_H-M   'P 1'
#
loop_
_entity.id
_entity.type
_entity.pdbx_description
1 polymer ?
#
loop_
_entity_poly.entity_id
_entity_poly.type
_entity_poly.pdbx_seq_one_letter_code
_entity_poly.pdbx_strand_id
1 'polypeptide(L)'
;MKWEEALDLLQKITFTHYVIKECKLNKEEPRLRYRCVVYVCTFGNKNKPEGTGKRKKGTKYVGCESTIRIRYDFNKFIISTYNSVHNHPCNSEYLSNDSWFRRLSRNESEEIAQMITIGWKPSEVIKYVDENFNKTITISDYKNLRNKIIKG
;
A
#
# COMPACT_ATOMS: atom_id res chain seq x y z
N MET A 1 -19.98 5.25 0.45
CA MET A 1 -18.54 5.14 0.12
C MET A 1 -17.75 5.43 1.37
N LYS A 2 -16.92 4.49 1.82
CA LYS A 2 -16.03 4.71 2.98
C LYS A 2 -14.82 5.51 2.48
N TRP A 3 -14.30 6.46 3.26
CA TRP A 3 -13.21 7.33 2.80
C TRP A 3 -11.93 6.53 2.54
N GLU A 4 -11.77 5.36 3.17
CA GLU A 4 -10.68 4.41 2.90
C GLU A 4 -10.70 3.91 1.45
N GLU A 5 -11.88 3.66 0.88
CA GLU A 5 -12.04 3.23 -0.53
C GLU A 5 -11.64 4.35 -1.48
N ALA A 6 -12.04 5.59 -1.16
CA ALA A 6 -11.65 6.76 -1.94
C ALA A 6 -10.13 7.02 -1.90
N LEU A 7 -9.50 6.80 -0.74
CA LEU A 7 -8.05 6.91 -0.60
C LEU A 7 -7.33 5.81 -1.38
N ASP A 8 -7.82 4.57 -1.34
CA ASP A 8 -7.25 3.46 -2.12
C ASP A 8 -7.34 3.74 -3.63
N LEU A 9 -8.48 4.27 -4.09
CA LEU A 9 -8.66 4.69 -5.47
C LEU A 9 -7.72 5.84 -5.86
N LEU A 10 -7.59 6.87 -5.01
CA LEU A 10 -6.66 7.98 -5.23
C LEU A 10 -5.23 7.48 -5.42
N GLN A 11 -4.78 6.59 -4.55
CA GLN A 11 -3.43 6.02 -4.59
C GLN A 11 -3.15 5.24 -5.88
N LYS A 12 -4.15 4.48 -6.34
CA LYS A 12 -4.07 3.72 -7.60
C LYS A 12 -4.01 4.62 -8.82
N ILE A 13 -4.86 5.65 -8.89
CA ILE A 13 -4.95 6.55 -10.04
C ILE A 13 -3.74 7.49 -10.12
N THR A 14 -3.30 8.02 -8.98
CA THR A 14 -2.22 9.03 -8.95
C THR A 14 -0.84 8.43 -8.80
N PHE A 15 -0.73 7.10 -8.74
CA PHE A 15 0.51 6.40 -8.40
C PHE A 15 1.15 7.05 -7.18
N THR A 16 0.40 7.06 -6.07
CA THR A 16 0.88 7.56 -4.78
C THR A 16 0.64 6.51 -3.72
N HIS A 17 1.42 6.54 -2.65
CA HIS A 17 1.23 5.64 -1.53
C HIS A 17 1.34 6.44 -0.23
N TYR A 18 0.20 6.54 0.45
CA TYR A 18 0.07 7.17 1.74
C TYR A 18 -0.07 6.12 2.84
N VAL A 19 0.49 6.43 4.00
CA VAL A 19 0.37 5.62 5.21
C VAL A 19 -0.12 6.47 6.36
N ILE A 20 -0.81 5.84 7.31
CA ILE A 20 -1.23 6.51 8.54
C ILE A 20 0.03 6.89 9.32
N LYS A 21 0.20 8.19 9.56
CA LYS A 21 1.24 8.75 10.44
C LYS A 21 0.72 8.92 11.85
N GLU A 22 -0.51 9.44 11.94
CA GLU A 22 -1.18 9.76 13.20
C GLU A 22 -2.66 9.44 13.09
N CYS A 23 -3.27 9.01 14.20
CA CYS A 23 -4.71 8.85 14.28
C CYS A 23 -5.21 9.17 15.68
N LYS A 24 -6.47 9.59 15.76
CA LYS A 24 -7.23 9.79 17.00
C LYS A 24 -8.49 8.95 16.91
N LEU A 25 -8.66 8.02 17.84
CA LEU A 25 -9.84 7.16 17.92
C LEU A 25 -11.07 7.99 18.32
N ASN A 26 -12.25 7.56 17.85
CA ASN A 26 -13.50 8.14 18.32
C ASN A 26 -13.96 7.40 19.58
N LYS A 27 -13.88 8.08 20.73
CA LYS A 27 -14.33 7.51 22.01
C LYS A 27 -15.85 7.61 22.19
N GLU A 28 -16.46 8.61 21.57
CA GLU A 28 -17.90 8.93 21.72
C GLU A 28 -18.75 8.04 20.81
N GLU A 29 -18.25 7.75 19.60
CA GLU A 29 -18.89 6.84 18.66
C GLU A 29 -17.90 5.78 18.16
N PRO A 30 -17.68 4.67 18.91
CA PRO A 30 -16.70 3.64 18.56
C PRO A 30 -16.96 2.95 17.21
N ARG A 31 -18.20 3.01 16.70
CA ARG A 31 -18.56 2.55 15.34
C ARG A 31 -17.77 3.30 14.26
N LEU A 32 -17.44 4.56 14.52
CA LEU A 32 -16.59 5.39 13.69
C LEU A 32 -15.16 5.31 14.24
N ARG A 33 -14.43 4.25 13.88
CA ARG A 33 -13.09 3.94 14.43
C ARG A 33 -12.19 5.16 14.69
N TYR A 34 -12.17 6.13 13.77
CA TYR A 34 -11.35 7.33 13.86
C TYR A 34 -12.18 8.60 13.93
N ARG A 35 -11.84 9.48 14.87
CA ARG A 35 -12.26 10.89 14.88
C ARG A 35 -11.38 11.72 13.94
N CYS A 36 -10.10 11.38 13.85
CA CYS A 36 -9.16 12.03 12.94
C CYS A 36 -8.07 11.05 12.52
N VAL A 37 -7.61 11.13 11.27
CA VAL A 37 -6.49 10.37 10.75
C VAL A 37 -5.65 11.27 9.83
N VAL A 38 -4.33 11.15 9.95
CA VAL A 38 -3.34 11.87 9.14
C VAL A 38 -2.58 10.85 8.30
N TYR A 39 -2.68 11.03 7.00
CA TYR A 39 -1.96 10.30 5.98
C TYR A 39 -0.76 11.11 5.52
N VAL A 40 0.37 10.45 5.36
CA VAL A 40 1.59 11.05 4.78
C VAL A 40 2.10 10.15 3.67
N CYS A 41 2.72 10.73 2.65
CA CYS A 41 3.39 9.96 1.63
C CYS A 41 4.46 9.05 2.25
N THR A 42 4.58 7.81 1.77
CA THR A 42 5.59 6.87 2.29
C THR A 42 7.03 7.34 2.09
N PHE A 43 7.28 8.21 1.12
CA PHE A 43 8.57 8.87 0.89
C PHE A 43 8.84 10.02 1.88
N GLY A 44 7.80 10.49 2.58
CA GLY A 44 7.86 11.43 3.70
C GLY A 44 7.84 10.76 5.07
N ASN A 45 7.47 9.47 5.13
CA ASN A 45 7.39 8.75 6.38
C ASN A 45 8.74 8.17 6.79
N LYS A 46 9.51 8.91 7.58
CA LYS A 46 10.71 8.37 8.23
C LYS A 46 10.31 7.33 9.27
N ASN A 47 10.57 6.05 8.98
CA ASN A 47 10.50 5.00 9.99
C ASN A 47 11.62 5.24 11.01
N LYS A 48 11.32 5.15 12.31
CA LYS A 48 12.38 5.09 13.32
C LYS A 48 13.17 3.79 13.06
N PRO A 49 14.51 3.84 12.91
CA PRO A 49 15.28 2.61 12.78
C PRO A 49 15.22 1.86 14.12
N GLU A 50 14.55 0.72 14.15
CA GLU A 50 14.71 -0.23 15.25
C GLU A 50 16.09 -0.88 15.12
N GLY A 51 16.95 -0.64 16.12
CA GLY A 51 18.32 -1.16 16.16
C GLY A 51 18.31 -2.68 16.30
N THR A 52 18.31 -3.39 15.18
CA THR A 52 18.21 -4.87 15.15
C THR A 52 19.40 -5.55 14.45
N GLY A 53 20.47 -4.81 14.14
CA GLY A 53 21.69 -5.37 13.51
C GLY A 53 21.51 -5.87 12.07
N LYS A 54 20.33 -5.68 11.46
CA LYS A 54 20.05 -6.08 10.07
C LYS A 54 20.63 -5.08 9.07
N ARG A 55 21.13 -5.59 7.94
CA ARG A 55 21.70 -4.81 6.82
C ARG A 55 20.74 -3.66 6.47
N LYS A 56 21.20 -2.41 6.53
CA LYS A 56 20.39 -1.23 6.17
C LYS A 56 19.95 -1.38 4.71
N LYS A 57 18.67 -1.69 4.47
CA LYS A 57 18.05 -1.41 3.18
C LYS A 57 18.09 0.10 2.98
N GLY A 58 18.45 0.55 1.78
CA GLY A 58 18.30 1.96 1.39
C GLY A 58 16.89 2.44 1.73
N THR A 59 16.79 3.62 2.33
CA THR A 59 15.49 4.22 2.64
C THR A 59 14.95 4.90 1.40
N LYS A 60 13.66 4.73 1.12
CA LYS A 60 12.95 5.56 0.12
C LYS A 60 12.59 6.95 0.65
N TYR A 61 13.04 7.30 1.86
CA TYR A 61 12.76 8.60 2.45
C TYR A 61 13.52 9.70 1.69
N VAL A 62 12.76 10.65 1.14
CA VAL A 62 13.27 11.87 0.49
C VAL A 62 12.66 13.14 1.10
N GLY A 63 12.02 13.03 2.27
CA GLY A 63 11.42 14.17 2.94
C GLY A 63 10.18 14.73 2.25
N CYS A 64 9.40 13.89 1.57
CA CYS A 64 8.16 14.32 0.91
C CYS A 64 7.15 14.88 1.94
N GLU A 65 6.62 16.08 1.69
CA GLU A 65 5.69 16.77 2.60
C GLU A 65 4.22 16.57 2.22
N SER A 66 3.95 15.71 1.23
CA SER A 66 2.60 15.39 0.82
C SER A 66 1.83 14.69 1.94
N THR A 67 0.68 15.27 2.30
CA THR A 67 -0.14 14.85 3.44
C THR A 67 -1.63 15.02 3.16
N ILE A 68 -2.45 14.18 3.79
CA ILE A 68 -3.91 14.29 3.75
C ILE A 68 -4.42 14.08 5.18
N ARG A 69 -5.22 15.02 5.68
CA ARG A 69 -5.86 14.90 6.98
C ARG A 69 -7.35 14.73 6.81
N ILE A 70 -7.89 13.67 7.41
CA ILE A 70 -9.31 13.38 7.42
C ILE A 70 -9.83 13.53 8.85
N ARG A 71 -10.96 14.20 9.02
CA ARG A 71 -11.65 14.38 10.29
C ARG A 71 -13.11 14.00 10.16
N TYR A 72 -13.66 13.42 11.22
CA TYR A 72 -15.10 13.29 11.37
C TYR A 72 -15.66 14.59 11.92
N ASP A 73 -16.54 15.24 11.16
CA ASP A 73 -17.17 16.51 11.50
C ASP A 73 -18.52 16.65 10.75
N PHE A 74 -19.49 17.34 11.33
CA PHE A 74 -20.84 17.50 10.74
C PHE A 74 -21.47 16.18 10.24
N ASN A 75 -21.39 15.12 11.04
CA ASN A 75 -21.90 13.78 10.70
C ASN A 75 -21.30 13.12 9.45
N LYS A 76 -20.10 13.57 9.01
CA LYS A 76 -19.41 13.01 7.84
C LYS A 76 -17.89 13.07 7.99
N PHE A 77 -17.19 12.31 7.17
CA PHE A 77 -15.74 12.47 7.03
C PHE A 77 -15.42 13.57 6.03
N ILE A 78 -14.57 14.52 6.43
CA ILE A 78 -14.09 15.62 5.60
C ILE A 78 -12.56 15.58 5.49
N ILE A 79 -12.05 15.96 4.32
CA ILE A 79 -10.63 16.30 4.16
C ILE A 79 -10.46 17.69 4.76
N SER A 80 -9.78 17.77 5.90
CA SER A 80 -9.64 19.04 6.63
C SER A 80 -8.42 19.85 6.20
N THR A 81 -7.33 19.17 5.84
CA THR A 81 -6.12 19.79 5.29
C THR A 81 -5.47 18.80 4.34
N TYR A 82 -4.89 19.27 3.24
CA TYR A 82 -4.14 18.43 2.33
C TYR A 82 -2.98 19.20 1.69
N ASN A 83 -1.90 18.48 1.39
CA ASN A 83 -0.80 18.89 0.53
C ASN A 83 -0.58 17.78 -0.50
N SER A 84 -0.88 18.05 -1.76
CA SER A 84 -0.75 17.09 -2.87
C SER A 84 0.57 17.22 -3.64
N VAL A 85 1.48 18.11 -3.20
CA VAL A 85 2.76 18.31 -3.89
C VAL A 85 3.76 17.24 -3.47
N HIS A 86 4.30 16.53 -4.46
CA HIS A 86 5.33 15.51 -4.28
C HIS A 86 6.69 16.03 -4.78
N ASN A 87 7.76 15.68 -4.07
CA ASN A 87 9.15 15.98 -4.45
C ASN A 87 9.86 14.78 -5.10
N HIS A 88 9.09 13.79 -5.52
CA HIS A 88 9.55 12.58 -6.20
C HIS A 88 8.55 12.21 -7.31
N PRO A 89 8.95 11.39 -8.30
CA PRO A 89 8.04 10.91 -9.32
C PRO A 89 6.87 10.09 -8.72
N CYS A 90 5.69 10.29 -9.28
CA CYS A 90 4.45 9.58 -8.96
C CYS A 90 3.89 8.99 -10.26
N ASN A 91 4.57 7.98 -10.79
CA ASN A 91 4.18 7.29 -12.01
C ASN A 91 4.33 5.77 -11.85
N SER A 92 3.73 5.03 -12.77
CA SER A 92 3.71 3.56 -12.75
C SER A 92 5.12 2.97 -12.78
N GLU A 93 6.03 3.52 -13.59
CA GLU A 93 7.39 3.01 -13.73
C GLU A 93 8.20 3.14 -12.43
N TYR A 94 8.08 4.27 -11.75
CA TYR A 94 8.79 4.52 -10.50
C TYR A 94 8.26 3.65 -9.34
N LEU A 95 6.96 3.37 -9.34
CA LEU A 95 6.28 2.71 -8.22
C LEU A 95 5.95 1.24 -8.44
N SER A 96 6.03 0.72 -9.66
CA SER A 96 5.89 -0.72 -9.95
C SER A 96 6.86 -1.58 -9.14
N ASN A 97 8.05 -1.05 -8.81
CA ASN A 97 9.03 -1.73 -7.97
C ASN A 97 8.71 -1.65 -6.46
N ASP A 98 7.87 -0.70 -6.03
CA ASP A 98 7.47 -0.57 -4.62
C ASP A 98 6.62 -1.76 -4.21
N SER A 99 6.99 -2.39 -3.08
CA SER A 99 6.32 -3.58 -2.56
C SER A 99 4.81 -3.41 -2.34
N TRP A 100 4.33 -2.19 -2.14
CA TRP A 100 2.90 -1.90 -2.00
C TRP A 100 2.13 -2.13 -3.31
N PHE A 101 2.64 -1.59 -4.42
CA PHE A 101 1.98 -1.73 -5.73
C PHE A 101 2.10 -3.15 -6.29
N ARG A 102 3.14 -3.90 -5.90
CA ARG A 102 3.28 -5.32 -6.21
C ARG A 102 2.39 -6.24 -5.38
N ARG A 103 1.74 -5.73 -4.33
CA ARG A 103 0.99 -6.57 -3.40
C ARG A 103 -0.30 -7.05 -4.08
N LEU A 104 -0.46 -8.37 -4.12
CA LEU A 104 -1.70 -8.98 -4.56
C LEU A 104 -2.81 -8.76 -3.52
N SER A 105 -4.02 -8.50 -4.00
CA SER A 105 -5.23 -8.52 -3.16
C SER A 105 -5.49 -9.95 -2.67
N ARG A 106 -6.44 -10.13 -1.75
CA ARG A 106 -6.80 -11.46 -1.26
C ARG A 106 -7.29 -12.35 -2.40
N ASN A 107 -8.23 -11.85 -3.19
CA ASN A 107 -8.82 -12.59 -4.31
C ASN A 107 -7.76 -12.93 -5.37
N GLU A 108 -6.92 -11.96 -5.74
CA GLU A 108 -5.79 -12.19 -6.65
C GLU A 108 -4.84 -13.25 -6.08
N SER A 109 -4.54 -13.21 -4.77
CA SER A 109 -3.66 -14.19 -4.13
C SER A 109 -4.25 -15.60 -4.14
N GLU A 110 -5.55 -15.72 -3.91
CA GLU A 110 -6.29 -16.99 -3.94
C GLU A 110 -6.29 -17.60 -5.36
N GLU A 111 -6.47 -16.76 -6.38
CA GLU A 111 -6.42 -17.17 -7.79
C GLU A 111 -5.02 -17.65 -8.20
N ILE A 112 -3.98 -16.88 -7.87
CA ILE A 112 -2.59 -17.29 -8.12
C ILE A 112 -2.22 -18.55 -7.34
N ALA A 113 -2.76 -18.75 -6.14
CA ALA A 113 -2.51 -19.95 -5.36
C ALA A 113 -3.00 -21.21 -6.07
N GLN A 114 -4.13 -21.16 -6.76
CA GLN A 114 -4.63 -22.27 -7.58
C GLN A 114 -3.66 -22.59 -8.72
N MET A 115 -3.18 -21.57 -9.44
CA MET A 115 -2.21 -21.75 -10.53
C MET A 115 -0.90 -22.40 -10.05
N ILE A 116 -0.39 -21.94 -8.90
CA ILE A 116 0.80 -22.52 -8.27
C ILE A 116 0.56 -23.99 -7.90
N THR A 117 -0.63 -24.33 -7.42
CA THR A 117 -1.00 -25.69 -7.02
C THR A 117 -1.10 -26.63 -8.23
N ILE A 118 -1.62 -26.13 -9.35
CA ILE A 118 -1.70 -26.85 -10.63
C ILE A 118 -0.31 -27.05 -11.27
N GLY A 119 0.71 -26.34 -10.79
CA GLY A 119 2.09 -26.51 -11.23
C GLY A 119 2.53 -25.55 -12.33
N TRP A 120 1.84 -24.40 -12.47
CA TRP A 120 2.26 -23.36 -13.41
C TRP A 120 3.68 -22.88 -13.10
N LYS A 121 4.45 -22.63 -14.17
CA LYS A 121 5.82 -22.16 -14.05
C LYS A 121 5.85 -20.73 -13.49
N PRO A 122 6.91 -20.36 -12.76
CA PRO A 122 7.03 -19.00 -12.21
C PRO A 122 6.86 -17.89 -13.27
N SER A 123 7.40 -18.08 -14.47
CA SER A 123 7.30 -17.12 -15.57
C SER A 123 5.86 -16.95 -16.08
N GLU A 124 5.07 -18.02 -16.10
CA GLU A 124 3.67 -18.00 -16.56
C GLU A 124 2.81 -17.26 -15.54
N VAL A 125 3.02 -17.52 -14.25
CA VAL A 125 2.33 -16.82 -13.16
C VAL A 125 2.67 -15.33 -13.15
N ILE A 126 3.94 -14.97 -13.30
CA ILE A 126 4.37 -13.55 -13.34
C ILE A 126 3.73 -12.83 -14.53
N LYS A 127 3.73 -13.46 -15.71
CA LYS A 127 3.09 -12.91 -16.91
C LYS A 127 1.59 -12.73 -16.71
N TYR A 128 0.91 -13.73 -16.14
CA TYR A 128 -0.53 -13.65 -15.86
C TYR A 128 -0.88 -12.47 -14.94
N VAL A 129 -0.11 -12.26 -13.88
CA VAL A 129 -0.32 -11.16 -12.93
C VAL A 129 -0.16 -9.80 -13.60
N ASP A 130 0.83 -9.67 -14.50
CA ASP A 130 1.05 -8.44 -15.27
C ASP A 130 -0.13 -8.15 -16.21
N GLU A 131 -0.59 -9.15 -16.95
CA GLU A 131 -1.65 -9.02 -17.96
C GLU A 131 -3.06 -8.84 -17.35
N ASN A 132 -3.35 -9.48 -16.20
CA ASN A 132 -4.70 -9.54 -15.66
C ASN A 132 -4.92 -8.60 -14.47
N PHE A 133 -3.88 -8.31 -13.68
CA PHE A 133 -4.01 -7.48 -12.48
C PHE A 133 -3.35 -6.10 -12.63
N ASN A 134 -2.71 -5.82 -13.77
CA ASN A 134 -1.95 -4.59 -14.02
C ASN A 134 -0.90 -4.34 -12.92
N LYS A 135 -0.22 -5.41 -12.50
CA LYS A 135 0.79 -5.42 -11.45
C LYS A 135 1.98 -6.23 -11.90
N THR A 136 3.18 -5.77 -11.59
CA THR A 136 4.40 -6.54 -11.85
C THR A 136 4.91 -7.17 -10.56
N ILE A 137 4.97 -8.50 -10.49
CA ILE A 137 5.56 -9.20 -9.33
C ILE A 137 6.95 -9.75 -9.67
N THR A 138 7.82 -9.83 -8.67
CA THR A 138 9.17 -10.38 -8.82
C THR A 138 9.18 -11.89 -8.57
N ILE A 139 10.23 -12.57 -9.04
CA ILE A 139 10.47 -13.99 -8.72
C ILE A 139 10.54 -14.21 -7.19
N SER A 140 11.05 -13.24 -6.45
CA SER A 140 11.08 -13.30 -4.98
C SER A 140 9.68 -13.26 -4.37
N ASP A 141 8.76 -12.46 -4.91
CA ASP A 141 7.37 -12.43 -4.44
C ASP A 141 6.67 -13.76 -4.72
N TYR A 142 6.87 -14.31 -5.93
CA TYR A 142 6.37 -15.63 -6.29
C TYR A 142 6.87 -16.69 -5.30
N LYS A 143 8.17 -16.72 -5.00
CA LYS A 143 8.75 -17.68 -4.03
C LYS A 143 8.12 -17.52 -2.65
N ASN A 144 7.91 -16.29 -2.20
CA ASN A 144 7.26 -16.01 -0.92
C ASN A 144 5.80 -16.47 -0.90
N LEU A 145 5.06 -16.27 -1.99
CA LEU A 145 3.67 -16.72 -2.14
C LEU A 145 3.60 -18.26 -2.15
N ARG A 146 4.42 -18.91 -2.97
CA ARG A 146 4.53 -20.38 -3.02
C ARG A 146 4.87 -20.97 -1.65
N ASN A 147 5.82 -20.37 -0.93
CA ASN A 147 6.19 -20.83 0.41
C ASN A 147 5.04 -20.71 1.41
N LYS A 148 4.21 -19.66 1.31
CA LYS A 148 3.02 -19.52 2.16
C LYS A 148 1.95 -20.57 1.87
N ILE A 149 1.84 -21.03 0.62
CA ILE A 149 0.90 -22.08 0.23
C ILE A 149 1.38 -23.45 0.72
N ILE A 150 2.69 -23.74 0.58
CA ILE A 150 3.26 -25.05 0.96
C ILE A 150 3.39 -25.21 2.47
N LYS A 151 3.66 -24.13 3.21
CA LYS A 151 3.82 -24.13 4.67
C LYS A 151 2.54 -23.75 5.43
N GLY A 152 1.50 -23.34 4.70
CA GLY A 152 0.20 -22.95 5.24
C GLY A 152 -0.69 -24.14 5.50
#